data_AF-A0A8E6EUU4-F1
#
_entry.id   AF-A0A8E6EUU4-F1
#
_cell.length_a   1.000
_cell.length_b   1.000
_cell.length_c   1.000
_cell.angle_alpha   90.00
_cell.angle_beta   90.00
_cell.angle_gamma   90.00
#
_symmetry.space_group_name_H-M   'P 1'
#
loop_
_entity.id
_entity.type
_entity.pdbx_description
1 polymer ?
#
loop_
_entity_poly.entity_id
_entity_poly.type
_entity_poly.pdbx_seq_one_letter_code
_entity_poly.pdbx_strand_id
1 'polypeptide(L)'
;MLRASLLVVCFTMVPFASLECDEPKPNGERDKKARELVRQLGDPVFRKRDAAAQELVAMGTESLPALQAAVNDQDAEIRERSRQLLPLVLEADLKTKLIQFRKDKTGEKNIGLPCWKRFSRAVGSDKKSRDFFAEMVSNNMELFQYVETDARRAMEICDQLGPHYVNGVEVPHQRKPNLFDTVAFLLVSSEPNFKKIINLKCADTFSPVARLLAEREVQFFFDDQQNGSILKKVFLLWLDVVIEPFLAPRDTPAPSYIYDLEIAMYTIERNEIDEAVEFVEKVVSIKDPRHKFERAQAICFLSRFQNPKHLKLLETLRDDDSVLKSFNIWGPGYFPVSAEVRDVALGTIITLSGESPEQFGFDGINHPYFKQRIGKYYNPIHFGFETDEHRKAAFKKWDEFVAKKAKEGEKK
;
A
#
# COMPACT_ATOMS: atom_id res chain seq x y z
N MET A 1 -6.73 0.67 -62.18
CA MET A 1 -5.34 0.54 -61.72
C MET A 1 -5.34 0.48 -60.20
N LEU A 2 -5.38 -0.73 -59.65
CA LEU A 2 -5.24 -0.99 -58.22
C LEU A 2 -3.77 -0.89 -57.81
N ARG A 3 -3.46 -0.21 -56.71
CA ARG A 3 -2.25 -0.45 -55.91
C ARG A 3 -2.69 -0.68 -54.46
N ALA A 4 -2.82 -1.95 -54.11
CA ALA A 4 -2.98 -2.40 -52.74
C ALA A 4 -1.58 -2.48 -52.11
N SER A 5 -1.32 -1.63 -51.12
CA SER A 5 -0.11 -1.71 -50.29
C SER A 5 -0.40 -2.66 -49.13
N LEU A 6 0.13 -3.88 -49.21
CA LEU A 6 0.18 -4.83 -48.09
C LEU A 6 1.17 -4.29 -47.05
N LEU A 7 0.66 -3.90 -45.88
CA LEU A 7 1.46 -3.62 -44.69
C LEU A 7 1.57 -4.94 -43.91
N VAL A 8 2.71 -5.62 -44.05
CA VAL A 8 3.03 -6.82 -43.26
C VAL A 8 3.42 -6.36 -41.86
N VAL A 9 2.50 -6.46 -40.91
CA VAL A 9 2.78 -6.28 -39.48
C VAL A 9 3.43 -7.56 -38.99
N CYS A 10 4.76 -7.58 -38.92
CA CYS A 10 5.52 -8.62 -38.22
C CYS A 10 5.21 -8.54 -36.71
N PHE A 11 4.30 -9.38 -36.25
CA PHE A 11 4.14 -9.71 -34.83
C PHE A 11 5.39 -10.49 -34.39
N THR A 12 6.41 -9.81 -33.91
CA THR A 12 7.47 -10.48 -33.14
C THR A 12 6.87 -10.87 -31.79
N MET A 13 6.47 -12.13 -31.66
CA MET A 13 6.22 -12.76 -30.37
C MET A 13 7.48 -12.60 -29.52
N VAL A 14 7.45 -11.67 -28.58
CA VAL A 14 8.40 -11.69 -27.47
C VAL A 14 8.07 -12.93 -26.65
N PRO A 15 9.01 -13.88 -26.46
CA PRO A 15 8.73 -15.05 -25.66
C PRO A 15 8.40 -14.59 -24.25
N PHE A 16 7.18 -14.94 -23.81
CA PHE A 16 6.74 -14.81 -22.44
C PHE A 16 7.69 -15.69 -21.60
N ALA A 17 8.69 -15.08 -20.96
CA ALA A 17 9.49 -15.77 -19.97
C ALA A 17 8.57 -16.05 -18.79
N SER A 18 7.95 -17.23 -18.83
CA SER A 18 7.22 -17.81 -17.70
C SER A 18 8.18 -17.85 -16.52
N LEU A 19 7.90 -17.05 -15.50
CA LEU A 19 8.41 -17.33 -14.16
C LEU A 19 7.86 -18.70 -13.81
N GLU A 20 8.70 -19.73 -13.92
CA GLU A 20 8.44 -21.06 -13.41
C GLU A 20 8.22 -20.94 -11.90
N CYS A 21 6.97 -20.72 -11.51
CA CYS A 21 6.44 -21.31 -10.30
C CYS A 21 6.63 -22.82 -10.48
N ASP A 22 7.49 -23.45 -9.68
CA ASP A 22 7.57 -24.89 -9.57
C ASP A 22 6.15 -25.42 -9.29
N GLU A 23 5.44 -25.85 -10.33
CA GLU A 23 4.22 -26.63 -10.15
C GLU A 23 4.65 -27.93 -9.44
N PRO A 24 4.05 -28.25 -8.28
CA PRO A 24 4.40 -29.49 -7.60
C PRO A 24 4.08 -30.65 -8.55
N LYS A 25 5.12 -31.39 -8.95
CA LYS A 25 4.98 -32.56 -9.84
C LYS A 25 3.87 -33.46 -9.31
N PRO A 26 2.84 -33.78 -10.12
CA PRO A 26 1.73 -34.60 -9.66
C PRO A 26 2.28 -35.96 -9.22
N ASN A 27 2.16 -36.24 -7.93
CA ASN A 27 2.43 -37.57 -7.40
C ASN A 27 1.28 -38.48 -7.89
N GLY A 28 1.48 -39.12 -9.04
CA GLY A 28 0.39 -39.67 -9.87
C GLY A 28 -0.55 -40.65 -9.17
N GLU A 29 -0.09 -41.32 -8.10
CA GLU A 29 -0.94 -42.20 -7.29
C GLU A 29 -1.84 -41.43 -6.31
N ARG A 30 -1.32 -40.40 -5.63
CA ARG A 30 -2.09 -39.58 -4.68
C ARG A 30 -3.17 -38.77 -5.37
N ASP A 31 -2.83 -38.18 -6.51
CA ASP A 31 -3.78 -37.42 -7.33
C ASP A 31 -4.89 -38.32 -7.92
N LYS A 32 -4.54 -39.53 -8.38
CA LYS A 32 -5.55 -40.52 -8.79
C LYS A 32 -6.47 -40.89 -7.64
N LYS A 33 -5.92 -41.08 -6.43
CA LYS A 33 -6.70 -41.37 -5.23
C LYS A 33 -7.64 -40.23 -4.86
N ALA A 34 -7.17 -38.98 -4.90
CA ALA A 34 -8.01 -37.81 -4.64
C ALA A 34 -9.20 -37.75 -5.61
N ARG A 35 -8.97 -37.97 -6.91
CA ARG A 35 -10.04 -38.00 -7.91
C ARG A 35 -11.05 -39.13 -7.70
N GLU A 36 -10.61 -40.29 -7.22
CA GLU A 36 -11.52 -41.39 -6.89
C GLU A 36 -12.37 -41.09 -5.65
N LEU A 37 -11.77 -40.51 -4.61
CA LEU A 37 -12.50 -40.07 -3.42
C LEU A 37 -13.53 -38.98 -3.75
N VAL A 38 -13.19 -38.05 -4.66
CA VAL A 38 -14.15 -37.06 -5.17
C VAL A 38 -15.35 -37.73 -5.83
N ARG A 39 -15.16 -38.77 -6.65
CA ARG A 39 -16.28 -39.51 -7.25
C ARG A 39 -17.16 -40.16 -6.19
N GLN A 40 -16.56 -40.67 -5.11
CA GLN A 40 -17.31 -41.28 -4.00
C GLN A 40 -18.14 -40.27 -3.19
N LEU A 41 -17.94 -38.96 -3.36
CA LEU A 41 -18.83 -37.94 -2.80
C LEU A 41 -20.24 -38.01 -3.41
N GLY A 42 -20.39 -38.58 -4.60
CA GLY A 42 -21.70 -38.81 -5.25
C GLY A 42 -22.30 -40.18 -4.97
N ASP A 43 -21.67 -41.04 -4.13
CA ASP A 43 -22.18 -42.39 -3.87
C ASP A 43 -23.57 -42.34 -3.20
N PRO A 44 -24.54 -43.18 -3.59
CA PRO A 44 -25.88 -43.19 -2.97
C PRO A 44 -25.85 -43.52 -1.46
N VAL A 45 -24.81 -44.18 -0.96
CA VAL A 45 -24.65 -44.57 0.44
C VAL A 45 -23.96 -43.47 1.24
N PHE A 46 -24.68 -42.86 2.17
CA PHE A 46 -24.18 -41.78 3.04
C PHE A 46 -22.83 -42.10 3.72
N ARG A 47 -22.67 -43.31 4.27
CA ARG A 47 -21.42 -43.72 4.95
C ARG A 47 -20.20 -43.68 4.03
N LYS A 48 -20.36 -44.01 2.74
CA LYS A 48 -19.26 -43.97 1.78
C LYS A 48 -18.90 -42.53 1.43
N ARG A 49 -19.91 -41.67 1.25
CA ARG A 49 -19.69 -40.22 1.04
C ARG A 49 -18.95 -39.59 2.21
N ASP A 50 -19.38 -39.91 3.44
CA ASP A 50 -18.77 -39.37 4.67
C ASP A 50 -17.32 -39.86 4.85
N ALA A 51 -17.05 -41.15 4.58
CA ALA A 51 -15.70 -41.69 4.60
C ALA A 51 -14.79 -41.00 3.56
N ALA A 52 -15.28 -40.82 2.32
CA ALA A 52 -14.54 -40.13 1.28
C ALA A 52 -14.25 -38.67 1.64
N ALA A 53 -15.24 -37.97 2.21
CA ALA A 53 -15.08 -36.61 2.70
C ALA A 53 -13.99 -36.50 3.78
N GLN A 54 -14.01 -37.38 4.79
CA GLN A 54 -13.01 -37.42 5.85
C GLN A 54 -11.61 -37.71 5.29
N GLU A 55 -11.50 -38.61 4.32
CA GLU A 55 -10.22 -38.96 3.72
C GLU A 55 -9.65 -37.83 2.83
N LEU A 56 -10.52 -37.09 2.12
CA LEU A 56 -10.12 -35.90 1.37
C LEU A 56 -9.59 -34.78 2.28
N VAL A 57 -10.21 -34.58 3.45
CA VAL A 57 -9.72 -33.63 4.47
C VAL A 57 -8.39 -34.10 5.06
N ALA A 58 -8.27 -35.39 5.39
CA ALA A 58 -7.02 -35.96 5.91
C ALA A 58 -5.87 -35.91 4.89
N MET A 59 -6.18 -35.99 3.60
CA MET A 59 -5.22 -35.88 2.51
C MET A 59 -4.65 -34.45 2.34
N GLY A 60 -5.38 -33.42 2.79
CA GLY A 60 -4.87 -32.04 2.83
C GLY A 60 -4.59 -31.47 1.43
N THR A 61 -3.45 -30.81 1.26
CA THR A 61 -3.09 -30.10 0.02
C THR A 61 -3.14 -30.96 -1.25
N GLU A 62 -2.87 -32.26 -1.13
CA GLU A 62 -2.87 -33.18 -2.27
C GLU A 62 -4.28 -33.42 -2.85
N SER A 63 -5.35 -33.17 -2.08
CA SER A 63 -6.74 -33.31 -2.57
C SER A 63 -7.29 -32.05 -3.21
N LEU A 64 -6.62 -30.89 -3.03
CA LEU A 64 -7.12 -29.60 -3.50
C LEU A 64 -7.36 -29.53 -5.01
N PRO A 65 -6.46 -30.01 -5.90
CA PRO A 65 -6.71 -29.93 -7.34
C PRO A 65 -7.97 -30.71 -7.77
N ALA A 66 -8.19 -31.88 -7.16
CA ALA A 66 -9.37 -32.69 -7.45
C ALA A 66 -10.66 -32.04 -6.93
N LEU A 67 -10.63 -31.48 -5.72
CA LEU A 67 -11.77 -30.75 -5.14
C LEU A 67 -12.09 -29.47 -5.91
N GLN A 68 -11.07 -28.70 -6.32
CA GLN A 68 -11.23 -27.48 -7.12
C GLN A 68 -11.86 -27.77 -8.48
N ALA A 69 -11.51 -28.88 -9.13
CA ALA A 69 -12.18 -29.28 -10.37
C ALA A 69 -13.65 -29.67 -10.12
N ALA A 70 -13.90 -30.37 -9.00
CA ALA A 70 -15.20 -30.94 -8.66
C ALA A 70 -16.27 -29.91 -8.25
N VAL A 71 -15.90 -28.68 -7.88
CA VAL A 71 -16.89 -27.61 -7.61
C VAL A 71 -17.75 -27.26 -8.84
N ASN A 72 -17.31 -27.68 -10.03
CA ASN A 72 -17.99 -27.52 -11.32
C ASN A 72 -18.39 -28.88 -11.95
N ASP A 73 -18.41 -29.97 -11.17
CA ASP A 73 -18.83 -31.29 -11.64
C ASP A 73 -20.27 -31.29 -12.22
N GLN A 74 -20.65 -32.28 -13.02
CA GLN A 74 -22.03 -32.39 -13.52
C GLN A 74 -23.00 -32.92 -12.47
N ASP A 75 -22.51 -33.71 -11.50
CA ASP A 75 -23.29 -34.18 -10.37
C ASP A 75 -23.47 -33.07 -9.31
N ALA A 76 -24.72 -32.80 -8.93
CA ALA A 76 -25.06 -31.77 -7.96
C ALA A 76 -24.55 -32.07 -6.55
N GLU A 77 -24.56 -33.34 -6.13
CA GLU A 77 -24.08 -33.78 -4.82
C GLU A 77 -22.56 -33.63 -4.75
N ILE A 78 -21.83 -34.03 -5.80
CA ILE A 78 -20.37 -33.85 -5.88
C ILE A 78 -20.03 -32.36 -5.82
N ARG A 79 -20.66 -31.52 -6.66
CA ARG A 79 -20.43 -30.07 -6.64
C ARG A 79 -20.62 -29.45 -5.26
N GLU A 80 -21.76 -29.73 -4.63
CA GLU A 80 -22.11 -29.12 -3.35
C GLU A 80 -21.17 -29.57 -2.24
N ARG A 81 -20.90 -30.87 -2.13
CA ARG A 81 -19.95 -31.39 -1.15
C ARG A 81 -18.54 -30.88 -1.39
N SER A 82 -18.08 -30.79 -2.64
CA SER A 82 -16.76 -30.23 -2.93
C SER A 82 -16.65 -28.77 -2.53
N ARG A 83 -17.71 -27.96 -2.71
CA ARG A 83 -17.74 -26.57 -2.20
C ARG A 83 -17.69 -26.50 -0.68
N GLN A 84 -18.36 -27.42 0.02
CA GLN A 84 -18.34 -27.50 1.49
C GLN A 84 -16.99 -27.98 2.02
N LEU A 85 -16.35 -28.94 1.35
CA LEU A 85 -15.08 -29.53 1.78
C LEU A 85 -13.88 -28.62 1.51
N LEU A 86 -13.89 -27.85 0.42
CA LEU A 86 -12.73 -27.07 0.01
C LEU A 86 -12.22 -26.10 1.11
N PRO A 87 -13.06 -25.29 1.78
CA PRO A 87 -12.64 -24.48 2.93
C PRO A 87 -12.04 -25.32 4.08
N LEU A 88 -12.64 -26.48 4.39
CA LEU A 88 -12.17 -27.35 5.47
C LEU A 88 -10.80 -27.95 5.19
N VAL A 89 -10.55 -28.37 3.95
CA VAL A 89 -9.23 -28.88 3.52
C VAL A 89 -8.18 -27.77 3.58
N LEU A 90 -8.50 -26.57 3.06
CA LEU A 90 -7.58 -25.42 3.09
C LEU A 90 -7.23 -25.02 4.53
N GLU A 91 -8.22 -24.95 5.41
CA GLU A 91 -8.02 -24.61 6.82
C GLU A 91 -7.17 -25.68 7.55
N ALA A 92 -7.47 -26.96 7.36
CA ALA A 92 -6.73 -28.06 7.99
C ALA A 92 -5.27 -28.13 7.50
N ASP A 93 -5.04 -27.88 6.21
CA ASP A 93 -3.71 -27.79 5.61
C ASP A 93 -2.92 -26.60 6.20
N LEU A 94 -3.54 -25.42 6.26
CA LEU A 94 -2.92 -24.23 6.83
C LEU A 94 -2.57 -24.43 8.31
N LYS A 95 -3.45 -25.06 9.10
CA LYS A 95 -3.16 -25.42 10.51
C LYS A 95 -1.95 -26.33 10.62
N THR A 96 -1.91 -27.38 9.81
CA THR A 96 -0.80 -28.34 9.79
C THR A 96 0.52 -27.65 9.44
N LYS A 97 0.53 -26.84 8.36
CA LYS A 97 1.70 -26.05 7.96
C LYS A 97 2.12 -25.07 9.04
N LEU A 98 1.18 -24.40 9.70
CA LEU A 98 1.50 -23.47 10.79
C LEU A 98 2.17 -24.17 11.97
N ILE A 99 1.70 -25.36 12.35
CA ILE A 99 2.33 -26.18 13.40
C ILE A 99 3.75 -26.58 12.98
N GLN A 100 3.94 -27.01 11.73
CA GLN A 100 5.26 -27.37 11.20
C GLN A 100 6.19 -26.16 11.13
N PHE A 101 5.69 -25.00 10.71
CA PHE A 101 6.43 -23.76 10.61
C PHE A 101 6.92 -23.28 11.99
N ARG A 102 6.07 -23.36 13.03
CA ARG A 102 6.46 -23.04 14.41
C ARG A 102 7.51 -24.01 14.97
N LYS A 103 7.51 -25.27 14.52
CA LYS A 103 8.54 -26.27 14.89
C LYS A 103 9.85 -26.05 14.14
N ASP A 104 9.79 -25.55 12.91
CA ASP A 104 10.96 -25.19 12.11
C ASP A 104 11.54 -23.85 12.56
N LYS A 105 12.40 -23.90 13.59
CA LYS A 105 13.00 -22.70 14.19
C LYS A 105 13.99 -22.00 13.26
N THR A 106 14.65 -22.73 12.37
CA THR A 106 15.71 -22.21 11.49
C THR A 106 15.18 -21.84 10.10
N GLY A 107 14.01 -22.34 9.70
CA GLY A 107 13.45 -22.09 8.37
C GLY A 107 14.03 -23.01 7.29
N GLU A 108 14.90 -23.95 7.66
CA GLU A 108 15.57 -24.88 6.74
C GLU A 108 14.60 -25.81 6.03
N LYS A 109 13.45 -26.12 6.65
CA LYS A 109 12.45 -27.02 6.06
C LYS A 109 11.60 -26.32 5.00
N ASN A 110 11.74 -25.00 4.86
CA ASN A 110 11.04 -24.18 3.87
C ASN A 110 9.52 -24.46 3.85
N ILE A 111 8.89 -24.47 5.03
CA ILE A 111 7.46 -24.73 5.16
C ILE A 111 6.68 -23.64 4.42
N GLY A 112 5.92 -24.03 3.40
CA GLY A 112 5.20 -23.12 2.51
C GLY A 112 3.94 -22.52 3.14
N LEU A 113 4.10 -21.51 4.01
CA LEU A 113 3.00 -20.65 4.42
C LEU A 113 2.76 -19.53 3.39
N PRO A 114 1.48 -19.21 3.08
CA PRO A 114 1.15 -18.18 2.12
C PRO A 114 1.75 -16.82 2.48
N CYS A 115 2.26 -16.07 1.50
CA CYS A 115 2.93 -14.77 1.66
C CYS A 115 4.25 -14.78 2.50
N TRP A 116 4.72 -15.91 3.03
CA TRP A 116 5.94 -15.95 3.87
C TRP A 116 7.18 -15.42 3.14
N LYS A 117 7.37 -15.80 1.87
CA LYS A 117 8.52 -15.34 1.06
C LYS A 117 8.56 -13.82 0.91
N ARG A 118 7.38 -13.20 0.76
CA ARG A 118 7.25 -11.74 0.65
C ARG A 118 7.50 -11.06 2.00
N PHE A 119 6.85 -11.55 3.05
CA PHE A 119 7.04 -11.04 4.41
C PHE A 119 8.50 -11.11 4.85
N SER A 120 9.14 -12.28 4.71
CA SER A 120 10.53 -12.49 5.15
C SER A 120 11.55 -11.66 4.37
N ARG A 121 11.28 -11.34 3.10
CA ARG A 121 12.11 -10.41 2.32
C ARG A 121 12.04 -8.98 2.85
N ALA A 122 10.86 -8.52 3.25
CA ALA A 122 10.67 -7.16 3.75
C ALA A 122 11.11 -7.02 5.21
N VAL A 123 10.73 -7.98 6.06
CA VAL A 123 10.88 -7.88 7.52
C VAL A 123 12.16 -8.55 8.02
N GLY A 124 12.51 -9.69 7.43
CA GLY A 124 13.55 -10.61 7.89
C GLY A 124 12.99 -11.99 8.25
N SER A 125 13.90 -12.94 8.49
CA SER A 125 13.57 -14.33 8.83
C SER A 125 14.06 -14.75 10.23
N ASP A 126 14.38 -13.78 11.10
CA ASP A 126 14.78 -14.07 12.48
C ASP A 126 13.62 -14.66 13.31
N LYS A 127 13.94 -15.17 14.50
CA LYS A 127 12.95 -15.81 15.38
C LYS A 127 11.75 -14.89 15.66
N LYS A 128 11.98 -13.60 15.91
CA LYS A 128 10.93 -12.63 16.22
C LYS A 128 9.99 -12.45 15.03
N SER A 129 10.53 -12.31 13.83
CA SER A 129 9.80 -12.15 12.58
C SER A 129 8.99 -13.41 12.25
N ARG A 130 9.56 -14.60 12.46
CA ARG A 130 8.88 -15.89 12.29
C ARG A 130 7.72 -16.06 13.28
N ASP A 131 7.96 -15.77 14.56
CA ASP A 131 6.94 -15.87 15.61
C ASP A 131 5.79 -14.88 15.34
N PHE A 132 6.10 -13.63 14.98
CA PHE A 132 5.11 -12.63 14.61
C PHE A 132 4.29 -13.09 13.41
N PHE A 133 4.94 -13.59 12.35
CA PHE A 133 4.25 -14.07 11.16
C PHE A 133 3.32 -15.25 11.46
N ALA A 134 3.79 -16.22 12.25
CA ALA A 134 2.98 -17.35 12.66
C ALA A 134 1.75 -16.93 13.50
N GLU A 135 1.91 -15.90 14.33
CA GLU A 135 0.79 -15.34 15.10
C GLU A 135 -0.18 -14.57 14.21
N MET A 136 0.33 -13.77 13.29
CA MET A 136 -0.46 -13.05 12.29
C MET A 136 -1.34 -14.01 11.47
N VAL A 137 -0.75 -15.10 10.94
CA VAL A 137 -1.48 -16.14 10.19
C VAL A 137 -2.52 -16.82 11.08
N SER A 138 -2.20 -17.11 12.35
CA SER A 138 -3.14 -17.73 13.29
C SER A 138 -4.34 -16.83 13.60
N ASN A 139 -4.14 -15.51 13.64
CA ASN A 139 -5.21 -14.52 13.87
C ASN A 139 -6.05 -14.26 12.61
N ASN A 140 -5.52 -14.58 11.43
CA ASN A 140 -6.10 -14.26 10.13
C ASN A 140 -6.24 -15.51 9.24
N MET A 141 -6.55 -16.67 9.84
CA MET A 141 -6.58 -17.96 9.14
C MET A 141 -7.48 -17.96 7.89
N GLU A 142 -8.67 -17.37 8.00
CA GLU A 142 -9.61 -17.28 6.87
C GLU A 142 -9.03 -16.45 5.71
N LEU A 143 -8.26 -15.40 6.01
CA LEU A 143 -7.60 -14.60 4.98
C LEU A 143 -6.48 -15.37 4.28
N PHE A 144 -5.59 -15.97 5.08
CA PHE A 144 -4.40 -16.67 4.56
C PHE A 144 -4.73 -17.98 3.83
N GLN A 145 -5.88 -18.61 4.09
CA GLN A 145 -6.27 -19.81 3.34
C GLN A 145 -6.67 -19.50 1.87
N TYR A 146 -7.08 -18.25 1.59
CA TYR A 146 -7.56 -17.84 0.27
C TYR A 146 -6.60 -16.93 -0.50
N VAL A 147 -5.63 -16.27 0.14
CA VAL A 147 -4.79 -15.24 -0.53
C VAL A 147 -4.12 -15.71 -1.82
N GLU A 148 -3.69 -16.97 -1.90
CA GLU A 148 -3.02 -17.52 -3.09
C GLU A 148 -3.99 -18.21 -4.07
N THR A 149 -5.18 -18.61 -3.61
CA THR A 149 -6.12 -19.48 -4.36
C THR A 149 -7.38 -18.76 -4.83
N ASP A 150 -7.89 -17.82 -4.04
CA ASP A 150 -9.07 -16.99 -4.32
C ASP A 150 -8.90 -15.58 -3.76
N ALA A 151 -8.25 -14.73 -4.56
CA ALA A 151 -8.02 -13.34 -4.18
C ALA A 151 -9.32 -12.51 -4.07
N ARG A 152 -10.45 -12.94 -4.67
CA ARG A 152 -11.74 -12.25 -4.48
C ARG A 152 -12.29 -12.52 -3.09
N ARG A 153 -12.26 -13.77 -2.65
CA ARG A 153 -12.67 -14.13 -1.29
C ARG A 153 -11.78 -13.47 -0.25
N ALA A 154 -10.46 -13.46 -0.47
CA ALA A 154 -9.53 -12.74 0.40
C ALA A 154 -9.86 -11.23 0.49
N MET A 155 -10.24 -10.59 -0.62
CA MET A 155 -10.71 -9.19 -0.62
C MET A 155 -11.98 -8.98 0.19
N GLU A 156 -12.97 -9.87 0.07
CA GLU A 156 -14.22 -9.78 0.85
C GLU A 156 -13.96 -9.88 2.36
N ILE A 157 -12.99 -10.70 2.76
CA ILE A 157 -12.56 -10.80 4.17
C ILE A 157 -11.90 -9.49 4.61
N CYS A 158 -11.07 -8.88 3.77
CA CYS A 158 -10.50 -7.57 4.06
C CYS A 158 -11.55 -6.45 4.11
N ASP A 159 -12.60 -6.51 3.29
CA ASP A 159 -13.73 -5.56 3.35
C ASP A 159 -14.50 -5.65 4.69
N GLN A 160 -14.33 -6.74 5.43
CA GLN A 160 -14.85 -6.92 6.79
C GLN A 160 -13.90 -6.38 7.88
N LEU A 161 -12.79 -5.72 7.53
CA LEU A 161 -11.86 -5.11 8.47
C LEU A 161 -11.93 -3.57 8.42
N GLY A 162 -12.21 -2.93 9.56
CA GLY A 162 -12.30 -1.47 9.70
C GLY A 162 -13.56 -0.87 9.04
N PRO A 163 -14.07 0.28 9.49
CA PRO A 163 -15.40 0.77 9.12
C PRO A 163 -15.63 0.89 7.61
N HIS A 164 -16.87 0.62 7.18
CA HIS A 164 -17.31 0.84 5.81
C HIS A 164 -18.52 1.78 5.80
N TYR A 165 -18.65 2.53 4.71
CA TYR A 165 -19.69 3.54 4.57
C TYR A 165 -20.76 3.05 3.60
N VAL A 166 -22.01 3.03 4.05
CA VAL A 166 -23.18 2.74 3.20
C VAL A 166 -24.04 4.00 3.16
N ASN A 167 -24.23 4.58 1.96
CA ASN A 167 -24.97 5.83 1.78
C ASN A 167 -24.49 6.99 2.69
N GLY A 168 -23.18 7.09 2.90
CA GLY A 168 -22.57 8.11 3.77
C GLY A 168 -22.70 7.86 5.27
N VAL A 169 -23.32 6.74 5.68
CA VAL A 169 -23.41 6.33 7.08
C VAL A 169 -22.30 5.33 7.37
N GLU A 170 -21.54 5.60 8.41
CA GLU A 170 -20.54 4.67 8.94
C GLU A 170 -21.26 3.45 9.53
N VAL A 171 -20.93 2.27 9.00
CA VAL A 171 -21.39 0.99 9.52
C VAL A 171 -20.21 0.36 10.27
N PRO A 172 -20.24 0.36 11.61
CA PRO A 172 -19.17 -0.23 12.39
C PRO A 172 -19.13 -1.75 12.22
N HIS A 173 -17.92 -2.29 12.09
CA HIS A 173 -17.69 -3.73 12.02
C HIS A 173 -17.78 -4.39 13.40
N GLN A 174 -17.93 -5.72 13.40
CA GLN A 174 -18.03 -6.53 14.62
C GLN A 174 -16.75 -6.52 15.48
N ARG A 175 -15.58 -6.21 14.87
CA ARG A 175 -14.29 -6.16 15.56
C ARG A 175 -13.43 -5.00 15.04
N LYS A 176 -12.78 -4.27 15.94
CA LYS A 176 -11.75 -3.28 15.59
C LYS A 176 -10.47 -3.98 15.09
N PRO A 177 -9.76 -3.42 14.09
CA PRO A 177 -8.52 -4.00 13.61
C PRO A 177 -7.45 -3.95 14.71
N ASN A 178 -6.66 -5.02 14.82
CA ASN A 178 -5.45 -5.03 15.63
C ASN A 178 -4.19 -4.95 14.74
N LEU A 179 -3.01 -4.95 15.36
CA LEU A 179 -1.74 -4.90 14.64
C LEU A 179 -1.56 -6.08 13.66
N PHE A 180 -1.95 -7.30 14.04
CA PHE A 180 -1.84 -8.47 13.16
C PHE A 180 -2.74 -8.33 11.93
N ASP A 181 -3.97 -7.85 12.10
CA ASP A 181 -4.89 -7.60 10.98
C ASP A 181 -4.30 -6.53 10.04
N THR A 182 -3.71 -5.49 10.62
CA THR A 182 -3.12 -4.38 9.86
C THR A 182 -1.95 -4.86 9.01
N VAL A 183 -1.02 -5.62 9.62
CA VAL A 183 0.14 -6.16 8.89
C VAL A 183 -0.30 -7.20 7.87
N ALA A 184 -1.27 -8.06 8.21
CA ALA A 184 -1.81 -9.05 7.28
C ALA A 184 -2.41 -8.37 6.04
N PHE A 185 -3.21 -7.32 6.23
CA PHE A 185 -3.88 -6.68 5.11
C PHE A 185 -2.90 -5.91 4.20
N LEU A 186 -1.94 -5.18 4.77
CA LEU A 186 -0.87 -4.52 3.96
C LEU A 186 -0.06 -5.55 3.17
N LEU A 187 0.27 -6.69 3.78
CA LEU A 187 1.01 -7.76 3.12
C LEU A 187 0.20 -8.38 1.97
N VAL A 188 -1.04 -8.78 2.23
CA VAL A 188 -1.92 -9.44 1.27
C VAL A 188 -2.27 -8.51 0.10
N SER A 189 -2.51 -7.23 0.37
CA SER A 189 -2.76 -6.24 -0.70
C SER A 189 -1.55 -5.99 -1.60
N SER A 190 -0.36 -6.36 -1.13
CA SER A 190 0.88 -6.34 -1.90
C SER A 190 1.12 -7.62 -2.73
N GLU A 191 0.17 -8.57 -2.76
CA GLU A 191 0.30 -9.77 -3.61
C GLU A 191 -0.16 -9.52 -5.06
N PRO A 192 0.50 -10.12 -6.08
CA PRO A 192 0.23 -9.84 -7.50
C PRO A 192 -1.22 -10.12 -7.90
N ASN A 193 -1.81 -11.21 -7.41
CA ASN A 193 -3.20 -11.59 -7.70
C ASN A 193 -4.18 -10.58 -7.10
N PHE A 194 -3.86 -10.04 -5.94
CA PHE A 194 -4.66 -9.08 -5.21
C PHE A 194 -4.61 -7.69 -5.86
N LYS A 195 -3.41 -7.27 -6.29
CA LYS A 195 -3.19 -6.05 -7.08
C LYS A 195 -4.08 -5.99 -8.31
N LYS A 196 -4.26 -7.11 -9.02
CA LYS A 196 -5.14 -7.17 -10.21
C LYS A 196 -6.61 -6.90 -9.86
N ILE A 197 -7.08 -7.35 -8.70
CA ILE A 197 -8.46 -7.16 -8.25
C ILE A 197 -8.70 -5.74 -7.75
N ILE A 198 -7.76 -5.17 -6.98
CA ILE A 198 -7.82 -3.77 -6.54
C ILE A 198 -7.96 -2.85 -7.76
N ASN A 199 -7.18 -3.09 -8.82
CA ASN A 199 -7.25 -2.33 -10.06
C ASN A 199 -8.60 -2.44 -10.81
N LEU A 200 -9.35 -3.51 -10.60
CA LEU A 200 -10.64 -3.75 -11.26
C LEU A 200 -11.85 -3.27 -10.44
N LYS A 201 -11.76 -3.27 -9.10
CA LYS A 201 -12.86 -2.92 -8.19
C LYS A 201 -12.83 -1.49 -7.65
N CYS A 202 -11.65 -0.88 -7.47
CA CYS A 202 -11.51 0.42 -6.80
C CYS A 202 -11.72 1.63 -7.73
N ALA A 203 -12.53 1.50 -8.79
CA ALA A 203 -12.80 2.62 -9.68
C ALA A 203 -13.48 3.80 -8.97
N ASP A 204 -14.29 3.53 -7.91
CA ASP A 204 -15.24 4.52 -7.38
C ASP A 204 -15.25 4.69 -5.83
N THR A 205 -14.38 4.02 -5.06
CA THR A 205 -14.34 4.12 -3.57
C THR A 205 -12.92 4.08 -2.99
N PHE A 206 -12.73 4.62 -1.77
CA PHE A 206 -11.48 4.50 -1.00
C PHE A 206 -11.03 3.04 -0.93
N SER A 207 -9.74 2.77 -1.20
CA SER A 207 -9.18 1.45 -0.98
C SER A 207 -9.40 1.06 0.49
N PRO A 208 -9.81 -0.19 0.79
CA PRO A 208 -9.99 -0.60 2.18
C PRO A 208 -8.68 -0.49 2.97
N VAL A 209 -7.52 -0.55 2.31
CA VAL A 209 -6.21 -0.33 2.95
C VAL A 209 -6.03 1.11 3.41
N ALA A 210 -6.38 2.09 2.57
CA ALA A 210 -6.30 3.50 2.94
C ALA A 210 -7.27 3.84 4.07
N ARG A 211 -8.48 3.26 4.06
CA ARG A 211 -9.43 3.40 5.19
C ARG A 211 -8.83 2.85 6.49
N LEU A 212 -8.27 1.64 6.45
CA LEU A 212 -7.60 1.05 7.59
C LEU A 212 -6.46 1.93 8.11
N LEU A 213 -5.60 2.46 7.22
CA LEU A 213 -4.50 3.34 7.63
C LEU A 213 -5.00 4.68 8.19
N ALA A 214 -6.14 5.19 7.75
CA ALA A 214 -6.73 6.41 8.32
C ALA A 214 -7.19 6.24 9.78
N GLU A 215 -7.40 5.01 10.25
CA GLU A 215 -7.87 4.75 11.61
C GLU A 215 -6.85 5.16 12.67
N ARG A 216 -7.33 5.88 13.69
CA ARG A 216 -6.49 6.43 14.75
C ARG A 216 -5.74 5.33 15.50
N GLU A 217 -6.40 4.22 15.79
CA GLU A 217 -5.80 3.05 16.45
C GLU A 217 -4.65 2.46 15.64
N VAL A 218 -4.79 2.42 14.31
CA VAL A 218 -3.74 1.90 13.41
C VAL A 218 -2.51 2.78 13.44
N GLN A 219 -2.69 4.10 13.48
CA GLN A 219 -1.58 5.04 13.61
C GLN A 219 -0.77 4.79 14.90
N PHE A 220 -1.41 4.42 16.00
CA PHE A 220 -0.68 4.09 17.24
C PHE A 220 0.13 2.78 17.17
N PHE A 221 -0.17 1.87 16.24
CA PHE A 221 0.61 0.64 16.09
C PHE A 221 2.02 0.90 15.54
N PHE A 222 2.25 2.02 14.86
CA PHE A 222 3.59 2.41 14.42
C PHE A 222 4.52 2.81 15.57
N ASP A 223 3.94 3.23 16.70
CA ASP A 223 4.66 3.59 17.93
C ASP A 223 4.91 2.36 18.84
N ASP A 224 4.44 1.16 18.45
CA ASP A 224 4.62 -0.07 19.23
C ASP A 224 6.11 -0.46 19.32
N GLN A 225 6.63 -0.51 20.55
CA GLN A 225 8.05 -0.76 20.82
C GLN A 225 8.50 -2.16 20.40
N GLN A 226 7.59 -3.14 20.38
CA GLN A 226 7.94 -4.51 20.06
C GLN A 226 7.86 -4.76 18.56
N ASN A 227 6.80 -4.32 17.91
CA ASN A 227 6.41 -4.78 16.58
C ASN A 227 6.13 -3.63 15.59
N GLY A 228 6.18 -2.36 16.02
CA GLY A 228 5.98 -1.21 15.13
C GLY A 228 6.95 -1.17 13.95
N SER A 229 8.19 -1.65 14.14
CA SER A 229 9.16 -1.78 13.05
C SER A 229 8.76 -2.83 11.99
N ILE A 230 8.03 -3.88 12.37
CA ILE A 230 7.47 -4.86 11.42
C ILE A 230 6.41 -4.18 10.57
N LEU A 231 5.51 -3.43 11.20
CA LEU A 231 4.47 -2.67 10.50
C LEU A 231 5.10 -1.65 9.52
N LYS A 232 6.10 -0.86 9.95
CA LYS A 232 6.83 0.07 9.08
C LYS A 232 7.40 -0.60 7.84
N LYS A 233 8.08 -1.75 8.00
CA LYS A 233 8.67 -2.49 6.87
C LYS A 233 7.62 -3.04 5.90
N VAL A 234 6.50 -3.56 6.40
CA VAL A 234 5.41 -4.05 5.54
C VAL A 234 4.65 -2.88 4.88
N PHE A 235 4.54 -1.74 5.55
CA PHE A 235 4.01 -0.51 4.96
C PHE A 235 4.89 0.00 3.80
N LEU A 236 6.21 0.03 3.95
CA LEU A 236 7.14 0.39 2.87
C LEU A 236 7.00 -0.56 1.67
N LEU A 237 6.93 -1.87 1.90
CA LEU A 237 6.63 -2.85 0.86
C LEU A 237 5.31 -2.52 0.13
N TRP A 238 4.28 -2.16 0.88
CA TRP A 238 2.99 -1.79 0.30
C TRP A 238 3.06 -0.51 -0.53
N LEU A 239 3.81 0.51 -0.10
CA LEU A 239 4.08 1.71 -0.90
C LEU A 239 4.70 1.36 -2.25
N ASP A 240 5.75 0.55 -2.26
CA ASP A 240 6.47 0.19 -3.49
C ASP A 240 5.62 -0.62 -4.47
N VAL A 241 4.80 -1.54 -3.94
CA VAL A 241 4.06 -2.49 -4.77
C VAL A 241 2.71 -1.94 -5.23
N VAL A 242 2.03 -1.25 -4.32
CA VAL A 242 0.68 -0.75 -4.51
C VAL A 242 0.74 0.69 -4.97
N ILE A 243 1.31 1.62 -4.21
CA ILE A 243 1.17 3.07 -4.49
C ILE A 243 2.11 3.57 -5.59
N GLU A 244 3.39 3.23 -5.55
CA GLU A 244 4.40 3.75 -6.47
C GLU A 244 4.02 3.58 -7.97
N PRO A 245 3.46 2.44 -8.42
CA PRO A 245 3.03 2.27 -9.81
C PRO A 245 1.90 3.21 -10.27
N PHE A 246 1.28 3.95 -9.37
CA PHE A 246 0.26 4.96 -9.69
C PHE A 246 0.83 6.38 -9.78
N LEU A 247 2.10 6.60 -9.42
CA LEU A 247 2.72 7.93 -9.50
C LEU A 247 3.03 8.35 -10.96
N ALA A 248 3.07 7.40 -11.89
CA ALA A 248 3.25 7.67 -13.32
C ALA A 248 1.97 8.25 -13.95
N PRO A 249 2.07 9.18 -14.92
CA PRO A 249 0.91 9.73 -15.62
C PRO A 249 0.04 8.63 -16.25
N ARG A 250 -1.27 8.74 -16.09
CA ARG A 250 -2.25 7.83 -16.72
C ARG A 250 -3.28 8.62 -17.51
N ASP A 251 -3.72 8.04 -18.63
CA ASP A 251 -4.77 8.62 -19.49
C ASP A 251 -6.11 8.78 -18.74
N THR A 252 -6.38 7.91 -17.77
CA THR A 252 -7.52 7.99 -16.84
C THR A 252 -7.12 7.45 -15.47
N PRO A 253 -6.95 8.30 -14.44
CA PRO A 253 -6.82 7.82 -13.08
C PRO A 253 -8.17 7.54 -12.46
N ALA A 254 -8.24 6.48 -11.66
CA ALA A 254 -9.34 6.30 -10.72
C ALA A 254 -9.19 7.32 -9.58
N PRO A 255 -10.26 8.05 -9.19
CA PRO A 255 -10.25 9.01 -8.08
C PRO A 255 -9.70 8.44 -6.75
N SER A 256 -9.82 7.13 -6.54
CA SER A 256 -9.38 6.42 -5.34
C SER A 256 -7.88 6.52 -5.05
N TYR A 257 -7.02 6.60 -6.07
CA TYR A 257 -5.56 6.59 -5.86
C TYR A 257 -5.01 7.88 -5.28
N ILE A 258 -5.70 9.01 -5.47
CA ILE A 258 -5.33 10.28 -4.84
C ILE A 258 -5.45 10.15 -3.33
N TYR A 259 -6.57 9.62 -2.86
CA TYR A 259 -6.81 9.40 -1.44
C TYR A 259 -5.85 8.38 -0.82
N ASP A 260 -5.54 7.29 -1.54
CA ASP A 260 -4.57 6.31 -1.07
C ASP A 260 -3.17 6.94 -0.89
N LEU A 261 -2.76 7.81 -1.82
CA LEU A 261 -1.51 8.56 -1.72
C LEU A 261 -1.55 9.59 -0.59
N GLU A 262 -2.66 10.30 -0.41
CA GLU A 262 -2.86 11.25 0.69
C GLU A 262 -2.71 10.56 2.06
N ILE A 263 -3.36 9.40 2.24
CA ILE A 263 -3.25 8.61 3.47
C ILE A 263 -1.83 8.04 3.65
N ALA A 264 -1.19 7.61 2.56
CA ALA A 264 0.21 7.17 2.60
C ALA A 264 1.14 8.30 3.08
N MET A 265 1.01 9.51 2.50
CA MET A 265 1.79 10.68 2.90
C MET A 265 1.51 11.08 4.34
N TYR A 266 0.24 11.12 4.76
CA TYR A 266 -0.14 11.34 6.16
C TYR A 266 0.53 10.33 7.10
N THR A 267 0.53 9.04 6.73
CA THR A 267 1.12 7.96 7.54
C THR A 267 2.64 8.10 7.64
N ILE A 268 3.32 8.46 6.54
CA ILE A 268 4.77 8.74 6.53
C ILE A 268 5.08 9.93 7.46
N GLU A 269 4.33 11.01 7.31
CA GLU A 269 4.50 12.26 8.05
C GLU A 269 4.26 12.09 9.55
N ARG A 270 3.15 11.45 9.93
CA ARG A 270 2.71 11.26 11.32
C ARG A 270 3.62 10.32 12.10
N ASN A 271 4.17 9.30 11.44
CA ASN A 271 4.98 8.25 12.07
C ASN A 271 6.48 8.41 11.80
N GLU A 272 6.85 9.50 11.12
CA GLU A 272 8.23 9.86 10.81
C GLU A 272 9.01 8.72 10.15
N ILE A 273 8.44 8.19 9.07
CA ILE A 273 9.01 7.04 8.36
C ILE A 273 10.10 7.53 7.40
N ASP A 274 11.26 7.86 7.96
CA ASP A 274 12.39 8.43 7.21
C ASP A 274 12.90 7.48 6.11
N GLU A 275 12.70 6.16 6.25
CA GLU A 275 13.01 5.15 5.23
C GLU A 275 12.19 5.31 3.94
N ALA A 276 11.09 6.08 3.96
CA ALA A 276 10.28 6.35 2.77
C ALA A 276 10.85 7.48 1.88
N VAL A 277 12.03 8.04 2.19
CA VAL A 277 12.58 9.21 1.49
C VAL A 277 12.65 9.06 -0.04
N GLU A 278 13.04 7.90 -0.55
CA GLU A 278 13.10 7.65 -2.01
C GLU A 278 11.71 7.65 -2.65
N PHE A 279 10.70 7.14 -1.95
CA PHE A 279 9.31 7.22 -2.39
C PHE A 279 8.81 8.67 -2.37
N VAL A 280 9.13 9.44 -1.32
CA VAL A 280 8.77 10.86 -1.21
C VAL A 280 9.40 11.68 -2.34
N GLU A 281 10.65 11.43 -2.72
CA GLU A 281 11.29 12.06 -3.89
C GLU A 281 10.52 11.81 -5.20
N LYS A 282 9.98 10.61 -5.39
CA LYS A 282 9.11 10.27 -6.53
C LYS A 282 7.80 11.05 -6.48
N VAL A 283 7.21 11.21 -5.29
CA VAL A 283 5.98 12.00 -5.10
C VAL A 283 6.19 13.46 -5.49
N VAL A 284 7.28 14.10 -5.06
CA VAL A 284 7.64 15.48 -5.44
C VAL A 284 7.69 15.65 -6.98
N SER A 285 8.14 14.59 -7.67
CA SER A 285 8.37 14.59 -9.12
C SER A 285 7.11 14.32 -9.97
N ILE A 286 5.96 14.03 -9.35
CA ILE A 286 4.69 13.83 -10.06
C ILE A 286 4.34 15.08 -10.89
N LYS A 287 3.96 14.88 -12.15
CA LYS A 287 3.60 15.97 -13.08
C LYS A 287 2.10 16.23 -13.19
N ASP A 288 1.28 15.32 -12.69
CA ASP A 288 -0.16 15.47 -12.69
C ASP A 288 -0.59 16.57 -11.69
N PRO A 289 -1.27 17.64 -12.15
CA PRO A 289 -1.64 18.78 -11.31
C PRO A 289 -2.67 18.42 -10.21
N ARG A 290 -3.33 17.26 -10.30
CA ARG A 290 -4.23 16.80 -9.24
C ARG A 290 -3.50 16.45 -7.95
N HIS A 291 -2.23 16.03 -8.05
CA HIS A 291 -1.40 15.63 -6.91
C HIS A 291 -0.63 16.79 -6.25
N LYS A 292 -1.07 18.03 -6.48
CA LYS A 292 -0.38 19.23 -5.98
C LYS A 292 -0.26 19.24 -4.44
N PHE A 293 -1.27 18.74 -3.73
CA PHE A 293 -1.27 18.74 -2.26
C PHE A 293 -0.27 17.71 -1.70
N GLU A 294 -0.27 16.49 -2.22
CA GLU A 294 0.65 15.42 -1.83
C GLU A 294 2.10 15.79 -2.21
N ARG A 295 2.30 16.45 -3.35
CA ARG A 295 3.60 17.04 -3.74
C ARG A 295 4.09 18.05 -2.71
N ALA A 296 3.23 18.97 -2.27
CA ALA A 296 3.61 19.98 -1.29
C ALA A 296 3.92 19.38 0.09
N GLN A 297 3.13 18.39 0.53
CA GLN A 297 3.43 17.58 1.72
C GLN A 297 4.79 16.90 1.62
N ALA A 298 5.06 16.24 0.49
CA ALA A 298 6.34 15.60 0.22
C ALA A 298 7.52 16.58 0.28
N ILE A 299 7.38 17.78 -0.31
CA ILE A 299 8.40 18.85 -0.22
C ILE A 299 8.68 19.23 1.23
N CYS A 300 7.63 19.46 2.02
CA CYS A 300 7.76 19.75 3.46
C CYS A 300 8.49 18.63 4.21
N PHE A 301 8.17 17.36 3.95
CA PHE A 301 8.82 16.22 4.57
C PHE A 301 10.32 16.16 4.25
N LEU A 302 10.73 16.53 3.03
CA LEU A 302 12.14 16.58 2.63
C LEU A 302 12.98 17.58 3.44
N SER A 303 12.36 18.56 4.11
CA SER A 303 13.09 19.53 4.94
C SER A 303 13.85 18.88 6.12
N ARG A 304 13.51 17.63 6.46
CA ARG A 304 14.15 16.86 7.53
C ARG A 304 15.51 16.31 7.15
N PHE A 305 15.81 16.21 5.86
CA PHE A 305 17.00 15.55 5.36
C PHE A 305 18.01 16.58 4.84
N GLN A 306 19.17 16.64 5.48
CA GLN A 306 20.29 17.47 5.02
C GLN A 306 20.98 16.83 3.82
N ASN A 307 20.30 16.84 2.65
CA ASN A 307 20.74 16.19 1.43
C ASN A 307 20.78 17.18 0.25
N PRO A 308 21.96 17.47 -0.33
CA PRO A 308 22.10 18.39 -1.46
C PRO A 308 21.28 18.02 -2.70
N LYS A 309 20.92 16.75 -2.87
CA LYS A 309 20.03 16.31 -3.96
C LYS A 309 18.64 16.92 -3.84
N HIS A 310 18.15 17.11 -2.61
CA HIS A 310 16.83 17.69 -2.36
C HIS A 310 16.81 19.16 -2.75
N LEU A 311 17.84 19.93 -2.44
CA LEU A 311 17.97 21.31 -2.92
C LEU A 311 17.87 21.38 -4.45
N LYS A 312 18.64 20.55 -5.17
CA LYS A 312 18.59 20.51 -6.64
C LYS A 312 17.20 20.17 -7.18
N LEU A 313 16.49 19.23 -6.53
CA LEU A 313 15.13 18.86 -6.91
C LEU A 313 14.15 20.03 -6.68
N LEU A 314 14.21 20.68 -5.53
CA LEU A 314 13.31 21.78 -5.15
C LEU A 314 13.50 23.02 -6.01
N GLU A 315 14.74 23.31 -6.44
CA GLU A 315 15.01 24.41 -7.38
C GLU A 315 14.25 24.24 -8.71
N THR A 316 13.99 23.00 -9.14
CA THR A 316 13.19 22.75 -10.35
C THR A 316 11.70 23.11 -10.21
N LEU A 317 11.24 23.37 -8.99
CA LEU A 317 9.85 23.68 -8.66
C LEU A 317 9.62 25.17 -8.37
N ARG A 318 10.66 25.99 -8.47
CA ARG A 318 10.62 27.45 -8.21
C ARG A 318 9.63 28.23 -9.09
N ASP A 319 9.27 27.67 -10.23
CA ASP A 319 8.34 28.27 -11.18
C ASP A 319 6.97 27.56 -11.22
N ASP A 320 6.73 26.54 -10.38
CA ASP A 320 5.46 25.81 -10.33
C ASP A 320 4.39 26.59 -9.55
N ASP A 321 3.54 27.30 -10.28
CA ASP A 321 2.45 28.15 -9.77
C ASP A 321 1.15 27.38 -9.45
N SER A 322 1.21 26.04 -9.35
CA SER A 322 0.07 25.22 -8.99
C SER A 322 -0.47 25.58 -7.60
N VAL A 323 -1.64 26.20 -7.56
CA VAL A 323 -2.32 26.61 -6.32
C VAL A 323 -2.83 25.41 -5.54
N LEU A 324 -2.36 25.18 -4.31
CA LEU A 324 -2.71 24.02 -3.49
C LEU A 324 -4.18 24.04 -3.07
N LYS A 325 -4.56 25.05 -2.29
CA LYS A 325 -5.92 25.41 -1.86
C LYS A 325 -5.84 26.75 -1.12
N SER A 326 -6.87 27.59 -1.18
CA SER A 326 -6.99 28.71 -0.25
C SER A 326 -7.39 28.18 1.12
N PHE A 327 -6.58 28.46 2.14
CA PHE A 327 -6.88 28.04 3.50
C PHE A 327 -7.64 29.16 4.21
N ASN A 328 -8.96 28.99 4.35
CA ASN A 328 -9.79 29.95 5.06
C ASN A 328 -9.82 29.63 6.55
N ILE A 329 -9.38 30.57 7.39
CA ILE A 329 -9.70 30.54 8.82
C ILE A 329 -11.11 31.09 8.99
N TRP A 330 -12.05 30.22 9.39
CA TRP A 330 -13.40 30.64 9.76
C TRP A 330 -13.40 31.19 11.20
N GLY A 331 -13.60 32.49 11.36
CA GLY A 331 -13.60 33.20 12.65
C GLY A 331 -13.54 34.72 12.51
N PRO A 332 -13.57 35.50 13.62
CA PRO A 332 -13.40 36.95 13.58
C PRO A 332 -11.96 37.30 13.18
N GLY A 333 -11.75 37.46 11.87
CA GLY A 333 -10.45 37.66 11.24
C GLY A 333 -10.32 36.76 10.01
N TYR A 334 -10.90 37.17 8.89
CA TYR A 334 -10.71 36.50 7.61
C TYR A 334 -9.25 36.62 7.18
N PHE A 335 -8.55 35.51 7.09
CA PHE A 335 -7.13 35.46 6.72
C PHE A 335 -6.97 34.53 5.50
N PRO A 336 -7.12 35.05 4.27
CA PRO A 336 -7.00 34.26 3.07
C PRO A 336 -5.53 34.02 2.75
N VAL A 337 -4.99 32.88 3.17
CA VAL A 337 -3.65 32.45 2.71
C VAL A 337 -3.79 31.53 1.52
N SER A 338 -3.08 31.85 0.45
CA SER A 338 -2.90 30.99 -0.71
C SER A 338 -1.45 30.52 -0.79
N ALA A 339 -1.27 29.21 -0.84
CA ALA A 339 0.03 28.58 -1.06
C ALA A 339 0.07 27.91 -2.43
N GLU A 340 1.19 28.08 -3.12
CA GLU A 340 1.52 27.40 -4.37
C GLU A 340 2.68 26.43 -4.16
N VAL A 341 2.89 25.50 -5.10
CA VAL A 341 4.01 24.54 -5.04
C VAL A 341 5.35 25.26 -4.96
N ARG A 342 5.56 26.33 -5.74
CA ARG A 342 6.78 27.14 -5.69
C ARG A 342 7.04 27.81 -4.34
N ASP A 343 5.98 28.18 -3.63
CA ASP A 343 6.10 28.83 -2.32
C ASP A 343 6.65 27.85 -1.29
N VAL A 344 6.07 26.64 -1.30
CA VAL A 344 6.49 25.51 -0.44
C VAL A 344 7.92 25.08 -0.78
N ALA A 345 8.26 25.00 -2.07
CA ALA A 345 9.63 24.72 -2.52
C ALA A 345 10.63 25.76 -1.99
N LEU A 346 10.34 27.06 -2.13
CA LEU A 346 11.20 28.13 -1.62
C LEU A 346 11.36 28.05 -0.09
N GLY A 347 10.26 27.88 0.64
CA GLY A 347 10.29 27.75 2.09
C GLY A 347 11.15 26.58 2.59
N THR A 348 11.08 25.45 1.89
CA THR A 348 11.92 24.28 2.18
C THR A 348 13.38 24.52 1.79
N ILE A 349 13.67 25.16 0.66
CA ILE A 349 15.04 25.55 0.25
C ILE A 349 15.70 26.43 1.32
N ILE A 350 14.97 27.43 1.83
CA ILE A 350 15.44 28.32 2.90
C ILE A 350 15.81 27.49 4.14
N THR A 351 14.92 26.58 4.54
CA THR A 351 15.10 25.72 5.71
C THR A 351 16.33 24.81 5.56
N LEU A 352 16.47 24.15 4.41
CA LEU A 352 17.61 23.29 4.09
C LEU A 352 18.93 24.08 3.96
N SER A 353 18.85 25.39 3.67
CA SER A 353 20.01 26.29 3.64
C SER A 353 20.43 26.77 5.03
N GLY A 354 19.77 26.29 6.10
CA GLY A 354 20.05 26.68 7.48
C GLY A 354 19.47 28.05 7.88
N GLU A 355 18.58 28.60 7.05
CA GLU A 355 17.95 29.89 7.27
C GLU A 355 16.51 29.72 7.75
N SER A 356 16.00 30.71 8.49
CA SER A 356 14.63 30.72 9.00
C SER A 356 13.68 31.32 7.94
N PRO A 357 12.64 30.62 7.47
CA PRO A 357 11.66 31.17 6.52
C PRO A 357 10.90 32.38 7.05
N GLU A 358 10.70 32.50 8.37
CA GLU A 358 10.05 33.64 9.04
C GLU A 358 10.65 34.98 8.57
N GLN A 359 11.97 35.03 8.38
CA GLN A 359 12.68 36.26 8.01
C GLN A 359 12.42 36.68 6.54
N PHE A 360 11.83 35.83 5.71
CA PHE A 360 11.57 36.09 4.29
C PHE A 360 10.15 36.57 4.00
N GLY A 361 9.29 36.71 5.01
CA GLY A 361 7.98 37.36 4.85
C GLY A 361 6.85 36.45 4.40
N PHE A 362 6.93 35.15 4.70
CA PHE A 362 5.80 34.23 4.52
C PHE A 362 4.66 34.59 5.48
N ASP A 363 3.50 34.98 4.96
CA ASP A 363 2.35 35.38 5.77
C ASP A 363 1.81 34.20 6.59
N GLY A 364 1.78 33.01 5.99
CA GLY A 364 1.33 31.78 6.68
C GLY A 364 2.11 31.50 7.96
N ILE A 365 3.44 31.50 7.92
CA ILE A 365 4.31 31.29 9.09
C ILE A 365 4.17 32.42 10.11
N ASN A 366 4.06 33.66 9.65
CA ASN A 366 4.03 34.82 10.52
C ASN A 366 2.65 35.06 11.16
N HIS A 367 1.61 34.42 10.65
CA HIS A 367 0.27 34.51 11.22
C HIS A 367 0.16 33.77 12.57
N PRO A 368 -0.32 34.42 13.65
CA PRO A 368 -0.35 33.83 14.99
C PRO A 368 -1.07 32.47 15.07
N TYR A 369 -2.15 32.28 14.29
CA TYR A 369 -2.92 31.03 14.32
C TYR A 369 -2.12 29.83 13.79
N PHE A 370 -1.30 30.03 12.75
CA PHE A 370 -0.51 28.97 12.14
C PHE A 370 0.82 28.79 12.85
N LYS A 371 1.44 29.90 13.30
CA LYS A 371 2.71 29.88 14.03
C LYS A 371 2.68 28.96 15.26
N GLN A 372 1.60 29.00 16.03
CA GLN A 372 1.42 28.14 17.21
C GLN A 372 1.13 26.66 16.85
N ARG A 373 0.92 26.34 15.57
CA ARG A 373 0.64 24.98 15.05
C ARG A 373 1.79 24.42 14.22
N ILE A 374 2.93 25.11 14.19
CA ILE A 374 4.17 24.56 13.63
C ILE A 374 4.57 23.38 14.52
N GLY A 375 4.48 22.17 13.96
CA GLY A 375 4.92 20.95 14.61
C GLY A 375 6.43 20.76 14.46
N LYS A 376 6.84 19.52 14.20
CA LYS A 376 8.25 19.19 14.00
C LYS A 376 8.85 19.77 12.71
N TYR A 377 8.01 20.06 11.72
CA TYR A 377 8.36 20.67 10.44
C TYR A 377 7.19 21.53 9.95
N TYR A 378 7.46 22.36 8.93
CA TYR A 378 6.45 23.21 8.33
C TYR A 378 5.46 22.38 7.49
N ASN A 379 4.18 22.74 7.50
CA ASN A 379 3.15 22.24 6.62
C ASN A 379 3.01 23.20 5.41
N PRO A 380 2.53 22.76 4.23
CA PRO A 380 2.37 23.63 3.07
C PRO A 380 1.72 25.00 3.33
N ILE A 381 0.71 25.05 4.21
CA ILE A 381 0.01 26.29 4.57
C ILE A 381 0.91 27.37 5.17
N HIS A 382 1.99 26.97 5.85
CA HIS A 382 2.94 27.88 6.48
C HIS A 382 3.64 28.74 5.41
N PHE A 383 3.88 28.18 4.23
CA PHE A 383 4.58 28.89 3.16
C PHE A 383 3.65 29.71 2.25
N GLY A 384 2.37 29.89 2.60
CA GLY A 384 1.46 30.69 1.79
C GLY A 384 1.56 32.20 2.03
N PHE A 385 0.92 32.95 1.13
CA PHE A 385 0.84 34.42 1.12
C PHE A 385 -0.60 34.92 1.04
N GLU A 386 -0.86 36.09 1.60
CA GLU A 386 -2.13 36.81 1.45
C GLU A 386 -2.26 37.47 0.06
N THR A 387 -1.13 37.95 -0.47
CA THR A 387 -1.09 38.70 -1.73
C THR A 387 0.08 38.26 -2.61
N ASP A 388 -0.08 38.44 -3.92
CA ASP A 388 0.99 38.20 -4.89
C ASP A 388 2.16 39.16 -4.70
N GLU A 389 1.91 40.37 -4.18
CA GLU A 389 2.94 41.35 -3.83
C GLU A 389 3.86 40.82 -2.73
N HIS A 390 3.29 40.26 -1.67
CA HIS A 390 4.06 39.64 -0.58
C HIS A 390 4.88 38.45 -1.09
N ARG A 391 4.27 37.59 -1.93
CA ARG A 391 4.98 36.47 -2.58
C ARG A 391 6.20 36.96 -3.36
N LYS A 392 6.01 37.92 -4.28
CA LYS A 392 7.12 38.49 -5.08
C LYS A 392 8.21 39.09 -4.20
N ALA A 393 7.83 39.77 -3.12
CA ALA A 393 8.79 40.35 -2.17
C ALA A 393 9.63 39.28 -1.46
N ALA A 394 9.02 38.17 -1.04
CA ALA A 394 9.72 37.06 -0.40
C ALA A 394 10.73 36.38 -1.33
N PHE A 395 10.33 36.08 -2.57
CA PHE A 395 11.21 35.50 -3.59
C PHE A 395 12.38 36.42 -3.89
N LYS A 396 12.12 37.71 -4.12
CA LYS A 396 13.16 38.71 -4.35
C LYS A 396 14.14 38.79 -3.17
N LYS A 397 13.62 38.79 -1.93
CA LYS A 397 14.44 38.87 -0.72
C LYS A 397 15.37 37.66 -0.57
N TRP A 398 14.89 36.46 -0.91
CA TRP A 398 15.73 35.27 -0.95
C TRP A 398 16.83 35.37 -2.01
N ASP A 399 16.49 35.78 -3.23
CA ASP A 399 17.46 35.87 -4.33
C ASP A 399 18.56 36.90 -4.02
N GLU A 400 18.20 38.05 -3.46
CA GLU A 400 19.15 39.07 -2.98
C GLU A 400 20.06 38.54 -1.85
N PHE A 401 19.49 37.74 -0.93
CA PHE A 401 20.21 37.12 0.16
C PHE A 401 21.27 36.11 -0.35
N VAL A 402 20.89 35.23 -1.26
CA VAL A 402 21.81 34.25 -1.88
C VAL A 402 22.91 34.97 -2.65
N ALA A 403 22.56 35.99 -3.46
CA ALA A 403 23.53 36.77 -4.22
C ALA A 403 24.54 37.50 -3.31
N LYS A 404 24.10 37.99 -2.15
CA LYS A 404 24.97 38.60 -1.14
C LYS A 404 25.91 37.57 -0.52
N LYS A 405 25.41 36.40 -0.10
CA LYS A 405 26.24 35.33 0.48
C LYS A 405 27.30 34.81 -0.49
N ALA A 406 26.96 34.65 -1.78
CA ALA A 406 27.93 34.23 -2.80
C ALA A 406 29.11 35.20 -2.90
N LYS A 407 28.82 36.52 -2.95
CA LYS A 407 29.85 37.58 -2.99
C LYS A 407 30.70 37.66 -1.73
N GLU A 408 30.17 37.31 -0.57
CA GLU A 408 30.90 37.28 0.70
C GLU A 408 31.76 36.01 0.84
N GLY A 409 31.30 34.89 0.27
CA GLY A 409 32.05 33.63 0.21
C GLY A 409 33.26 33.68 -0.74
N GLU A 410 33.18 34.40 -1.86
CA GLU A 410 34.30 34.59 -2.80
C GLU A 410 35.41 35.53 -2.29
N LYS A 411 35.14 36.28 -1.22
CA LYS A 411 36.11 37.21 -0.59
C LYS A 411 36.90 36.60 0.57
N LYS A 412 36.64 35.34 0.91
CA LYS A 412 37.40 34.54 1.88
C LYS A 412 38.17 33.46 1.14
#